data_AF-A0A946ZXL3-F1
#
_entry.id   AF-A0A946ZXL3-F1
#
_cell.length_a   1.000
_cell.length_b   1.000
_cell.length_c   1.000
_cell.angle_alpha   90.00
_cell.angle_beta   90.00
_cell.angle_gamma   90.00
#
_symmetry.space_group_name_H-M   'P 1'
#
loop_
_entity.id
_entity.type
_entity.pdbx_description
1 polymer ?
#
loop_
_entity_poly.entity_id
_entity_poly.type
_entity_poly.pdbx_seq_one_letter_code
_entity_poly.pdbx_strand_id
1 'polypeptide(L)'
;GLDKVMEGAYRAGHFEGVATIVETLLRLVAPDRAYFGEKDYQQLQIIKKVVADKQLDVTICPCPIVREPNGLAMSSRNERLPKRLRDEAKLIFEVLQTAKIQFGTESADKVIKWVHETFRKYADFKLEYFTIAHAETLKPVIRKRKNQKYRAFIAVYVQDVRLIDNLALN
;
A
#
# COMPACT_ATOMS: atom_id res chain seq x y z
N GLY A 1 -5.09 -16.10 -0.67
CA GLY A 1 -6.12 -15.10 -1.02
C GLY A 1 -5.54 -13.70 -1.12
N LEU A 2 -5.27 -13.05 0.02
CA LEU A 2 -4.72 -11.67 0.08
C LEU A 2 -3.29 -11.57 -0.48
N ASP A 3 -2.54 -12.66 -0.43
CA ASP A 3 -1.20 -12.86 -0.98
C ASP A 3 -1.15 -12.95 -2.52
N LYS A 4 -2.31 -13.02 -3.20
CA LYS A 4 -2.40 -13.16 -4.66
C LYS A 4 -2.92 -11.91 -5.38
N VAL A 5 -3.24 -10.85 -4.64
CA VAL A 5 -3.73 -9.57 -5.20
C VAL A 5 -2.69 -8.48 -5.01
N MET A 6 -2.78 -7.37 -5.77
CA MET A 6 -1.89 -6.20 -5.63
C MET A 6 -0.40 -6.60 -5.65
N GLU A 7 0.40 -6.23 -4.65
CA GLU A 7 1.82 -6.63 -4.53
C GLU A 7 2.03 -8.13 -4.77
N GLY A 8 1.10 -8.95 -4.29
CA GLY A 8 1.18 -10.40 -4.36
C GLY A 8 1.08 -10.96 -5.78
N ALA A 9 0.37 -10.26 -6.67
CA ALA A 9 0.28 -10.62 -8.08
C ALA A 9 1.60 -10.33 -8.83
N TYR A 10 2.34 -9.31 -8.40
CA TYR A 10 3.62 -8.91 -9.00
C TYR A 10 4.83 -9.54 -8.30
N ARG A 11 4.65 -10.16 -7.13
CA ARG A 11 5.72 -10.70 -6.28
C ARG A 11 5.33 -12.10 -5.78
N ALA A 12 5.28 -13.07 -6.70
CA ALA A 12 4.93 -14.45 -6.39
C ALA A 12 5.79 -15.01 -5.23
N GLY A 13 5.14 -15.65 -4.25
CA GLY A 13 5.79 -16.21 -3.05
C GLY A 13 6.22 -15.19 -1.99
N HIS A 14 6.15 -13.88 -2.26
CA HIS A 14 6.64 -12.85 -1.32
C HIS A 14 5.90 -12.88 0.02
N PHE A 15 4.57 -12.88 0.00
CA PHE A 15 3.78 -12.85 1.23
C PHE A 15 3.75 -14.17 1.99
N GLU A 16 4.00 -15.29 1.30
CA GLU A 16 4.19 -16.58 1.96
C GLU A 16 5.45 -16.51 2.83
N GLY A 17 6.58 -16.09 2.25
CA GLY A 17 7.82 -15.87 3.00
C GLY A 17 7.66 -14.89 4.16
N VAL A 18 6.94 -13.77 3.94
CA VAL A 18 6.65 -12.79 5.00
C VAL A 18 5.80 -13.41 6.11
N ALA A 19 4.74 -14.13 5.78
CA ALA A 19 3.88 -14.78 6.78
C ALA A 19 4.67 -15.81 7.60
N THR A 20 5.49 -16.65 6.95
CA THR A 20 6.31 -17.66 7.61
C THR A 20 7.32 -17.05 8.57
N ILE A 21 8.09 -16.04 8.13
CA ILE A 21 9.11 -15.44 8.99
C ILE A 21 8.50 -14.64 10.13
N VAL A 22 7.41 -13.90 9.88
CA VAL A 22 6.73 -13.13 10.93
C VAL A 22 6.10 -14.06 11.96
N GLU A 23 5.43 -15.15 11.55
CA GLU A 23 4.91 -16.15 12.49
C GLU A 23 6.04 -16.73 13.34
N THR A 24 7.15 -17.11 12.72
CA THR A 24 8.32 -17.66 13.42
C THR A 24 8.84 -16.69 14.47
N LEU A 25 9.03 -15.42 14.10
CA LEU A 25 9.52 -14.39 15.01
C LEU A 25 8.54 -14.11 16.15
N LEU A 26 7.24 -14.04 15.86
CA LEU A 26 6.22 -13.81 16.89
C LEU A 26 6.19 -14.95 17.91
N ARG A 27 6.37 -16.20 17.47
CA ARG A 27 6.44 -17.36 18.38
C ARG A 27 7.73 -17.40 19.21
N LEU A 28 8.87 -17.07 18.60
CA LEU A 28 10.16 -17.12 19.28
C LEU A 28 10.33 -15.98 20.29
N VAL A 29 9.87 -14.78 19.96
CA VAL A 29 10.00 -13.60 20.81
C VAL A 29 8.86 -13.51 21.82
N ALA A 30 7.67 -14.03 21.48
CA ALA A 30 6.44 -13.96 22.29
C ALA A 30 6.14 -12.54 22.83
N PRO A 31 6.08 -11.51 21.97
CA PRO A 31 5.82 -10.14 22.44
C PRO A 31 4.34 -9.90 22.72
N ASP A 32 4.02 -9.08 23.72
CA ASP A 32 2.64 -8.61 23.93
C ASP A 32 2.13 -7.75 22.75
N ARG A 33 3.05 -7.02 22.11
CA ARG A 33 2.76 -6.04 21.07
C ARG A 33 3.80 -6.09 19.96
N ALA A 34 3.33 -6.07 18.71
CA ALA A 34 4.19 -5.97 17.54
C ALA A 34 3.73 -4.82 16.62
N TYR A 35 4.67 -4.00 16.15
CA TYR A 35 4.40 -2.73 15.48
C TYR A 35 4.72 -2.83 13.99
N PHE A 36 3.76 -2.46 13.14
CA PHE A 36 3.90 -2.57 11.68
C PHE A 36 3.42 -1.30 11.00
N GLY A 37 4.22 -0.77 10.08
CA GLY A 37 3.91 0.45 9.34
C GLY A 37 2.74 0.27 8.38
N GLU A 38 1.84 1.25 8.35
CA GLU A 38 0.71 1.31 7.42
C GLU A 38 1.14 1.52 5.96
N LYS A 39 2.41 1.86 5.70
CA LYS A 39 2.90 1.99 4.33
C LYS A 39 2.79 0.67 3.57
N ASP A 40 3.14 -0.43 4.22
CA ASP A 40 3.00 -1.78 3.71
C ASP A 40 1.64 -2.36 4.16
N TYR A 41 0.56 -1.65 3.83
CA TYR A 41 -0.78 -1.95 4.36
C TYR A 41 -1.27 -3.37 4.04
N GLN A 42 -0.93 -3.91 2.86
CA GLN A 42 -1.26 -5.29 2.51
C GLN A 42 -0.56 -6.30 3.43
N GLN A 43 0.72 -6.08 3.74
CA GLN A 43 1.47 -6.89 4.70
C GLN A 43 0.81 -6.82 6.08
N LEU A 44 0.45 -5.63 6.54
CA LEU A 44 -0.24 -5.43 7.82
C LEU A 44 -1.55 -6.25 7.90
N GLN A 45 -2.38 -6.24 6.86
CA GLN A 45 -3.61 -7.04 6.84
C GLN A 45 -3.34 -8.54 6.83
N ILE A 46 -2.31 -8.99 6.08
CA ILE A 46 -1.90 -10.39 6.05
C ILE A 46 -1.44 -10.84 7.43
N ILE A 47 -0.62 -10.05 8.12
CA ILE A 47 -0.11 -10.36 9.47
C ILE A 47 -1.25 -10.40 10.48
N LYS A 48 -2.18 -9.43 10.44
CA LYS A 48 -3.39 -9.47 11.29
C LYS A 48 -4.19 -10.75 11.06
N LYS A 49 -4.34 -11.17 9.80
CA LYS A 49 -5.03 -12.41 9.46
C LYS A 49 -4.28 -13.64 9.97
N VAL A 50 -2.95 -13.70 9.83
CA VAL A 50 -2.13 -14.80 10.36
C VAL A 50 -2.28 -14.92 11.87
N VAL A 51 -2.16 -13.81 12.61
CA VAL A 51 -2.34 -13.78 14.07
C VAL A 51 -3.73 -14.30 14.47
N ALA A 52 -4.79 -13.85 13.79
CA ALA A 52 -6.15 -14.31 14.07
C ALA A 52 -6.35 -15.79 13.72
N ASP A 53 -5.94 -16.23 12.53
CA ASP A 53 -6.11 -17.61 12.05
C ASP A 53 -5.30 -18.61 12.89
N LYS A 54 -4.14 -18.19 13.43
CA LYS A 54 -3.25 -19.01 14.27
C LYS A 54 -3.46 -18.82 15.77
N GLN A 55 -4.38 -17.93 16.17
CA GLN A 55 -4.67 -17.60 17.57
C GLN A 55 -3.40 -17.23 18.36
N LEU A 56 -2.54 -16.40 17.77
CA LEU A 56 -1.33 -15.92 18.45
C LEU A 56 -1.71 -14.86 19.48
N ASP A 57 -1.18 -14.97 20.70
CA ASP A 57 -1.38 -14.01 21.78
C ASP A 57 -0.45 -12.79 21.60
N VAL A 58 -0.75 -11.94 20.62
CA VAL A 58 -0.01 -10.72 20.32
C VAL A 58 -0.91 -9.64 19.75
N THR A 59 -0.75 -8.41 20.23
CA THR A 59 -1.47 -7.25 19.69
C THR A 59 -0.71 -6.61 18.52
N ILE A 60 -1.28 -6.68 17.32
CA ILE A 60 -0.73 -6.01 16.12
C ILE A 60 -1.10 -4.52 16.11
N CYS A 61 -0.09 -3.67 16.33
CA CYS A 61 -0.21 -2.21 16.40
C CYS A 61 0.11 -1.57 15.03
N PRO A 62 -0.88 -1.03 14.30
CA PRO A 62 -0.61 -0.29 13.06
C PRO A 62 0.05 1.06 13.37
N CYS A 63 1.10 1.40 12.63
CA CYS A 63 1.81 2.67 12.77
C CYS A 63 1.58 3.57 11.54
N PRO A 64 1.18 4.84 11.71
CA PRO A 64 0.93 5.75 10.60
C PRO A 64 2.13 5.88 9.64
N ILE A 65 1.84 6.19 8.37
CA ILE A 65 2.88 6.42 7.37
C ILE A 65 3.67 7.68 7.73
N VAL A 66 4.96 7.51 8.00
CA VAL A 66 5.89 8.64 8.12
C VAL A 66 6.28 9.10 6.72
N ARG A 67 6.27 10.42 6.51
CA ARG A 67 6.52 11.05 5.21
C ARG A 67 7.70 12.01 5.30
N GLU A 68 8.42 12.14 4.21
CA GLU A 68 9.42 13.20 4.01
C GLU A 68 8.74 14.58 3.95
N PRO A 69 9.49 15.69 4.08
CA PRO A 69 8.91 17.04 4.01
C PRO A 69 8.12 17.32 2.71
N ASN A 70 8.49 16.67 1.61
CA ASN A 70 7.78 16.79 0.33
C ASN A 70 6.53 15.88 0.23
N GLY A 71 6.24 15.07 1.24
CA GLY A 71 5.09 14.16 1.30
C GLY A 71 5.36 12.74 0.80
N LEU A 72 6.54 12.44 0.26
CA LEU A 72 6.92 11.07 -0.13
C LEU A 72 6.92 10.14 1.09
N ALA A 73 6.29 8.98 0.99
CA ALA A 73 6.35 7.98 2.05
C ALA A 73 7.79 7.53 2.30
N MET A 74 8.26 7.58 3.55
CA MET A 74 9.64 7.23 3.87
C MET A 74 9.96 5.78 3.49
N SER A 75 11.11 5.57 2.86
CA SER A 75 11.64 4.26 2.51
C SER A 75 13.16 4.32 2.49
N SER A 76 13.82 3.24 2.92
CA SER A 76 15.24 3.04 2.64
C SER A 76 15.57 3.08 1.14
N ARG A 77 14.60 2.72 0.28
CA ARG A 77 14.71 2.81 -1.17
C ARG A 77 14.81 4.25 -1.69
N ASN A 78 14.33 5.25 -0.94
CA ASN A 78 14.35 6.65 -1.38
C ASN A 78 15.78 7.18 -1.54
N GLU A 79 16.74 6.63 -0.80
CA GLU A 79 18.16 6.98 -0.90
C GLU A 79 18.82 6.54 -2.22
N ARG A 80 18.19 5.60 -2.94
CA ARG A 80 18.67 5.13 -4.24
C ARG A 80 18.26 6.06 -5.38
N LEU A 81 17.38 7.01 -5.11
CA LEU A 81 16.91 7.97 -6.11
C LEU A 81 17.88 9.15 -6.21
N PRO A 82 18.16 9.63 -7.43
CA PRO A 82 18.71 10.96 -7.60
C PRO A 82 17.86 12.00 -6.87
N LYS A 83 18.51 13.00 -6.25
CA LYS A 83 17.81 14.04 -5.46
C LYS A 83 16.61 14.64 -6.19
N ARG A 84 16.79 14.97 -7.47
CA ARG A 84 15.71 15.48 -8.34
C ARG A 84 14.50 14.54 -8.39
N LEU A 85 14.70 13.26 -8.65
CA LEU A 85 13.60 12.29 -8.76
C LEU A 85 12.97 11.97 -7.40
N ARG A 86 13.73 12.02 -6.31
CA ARG A 86 13.20 11.93 -4.95
C ARG A 86 12.28 13.11 -4.64
N ASP A 87 12.65 14.31 -5.05
CA ASP A 87 11.83 15.51 -4.88
C ASP A 87 10.57 15.45 -5.75
N GLU A 88 10.68 14.96 -6.99
CA GLU A 88 9.54 14.76 -7.91
C GLU A 88 8.63 13.60 -7.47
N ALA A 89 9.13 12.62 -6.70
CA ALA A 89 8.33 11.47 -6.25
C ALA A 89 7.21 11.83 -5.26
N LYS A 90 7.13 13.09 -4.80
CA LYS A 90 5.93 13.65 -4.17
C LYS A 90 4.66 13.46 -5.00
N LEU A 91 4.80 13.37 -6.33
CA LEU A 91 3.73 13.07 -7.28
C LEU A 91 2.86 11.89 -6.84
N ILE A 92 3.47 10.83 -6.28
CA ILE A 92 2.76 9.64 -5.82
C ILE A 92 1.71 10.00 -4.76
N PHE A 93 2.10 10.84 -3.80
CA PHE A 93 1.21 11.25 -2.72
C PHE A 93 0.18 12.29 -3.20
N GLU A 94 0.59 13.24 -4.03
CA GLU A 94 -0.32 14.21 -4.65
C GLU A 94 -1.44 13.51 -5.44
N VAL A 95 -1.09 12.51 -6.25
CA VAL A 95 -2.07 11.71 -6.99
C VAL A 95 -2.99 10.93 -6.07
N LEU A 96 -2.49 10.35 -4.97
CA LEU A 96 -3.33 9.68 -3.97
C LEU A 96 -4.31 10.65 -3.31
N GLN A 97 -3.89 11.86 -2.98
CA GLN A 97 -4.77 12.88 -2.40
C GLN A 97 -5.87 13.30 -3.39
N THR A 98 -5.51 13.56 -4.65
CA THR A 98 -6.52 13.89 -5.66
C THR A 98 -7.46 12.71 -5.92
N ALA A 99 -6.94 11.48 -5.96
CA ALA A 99 -7.75 10.28 -6.09
C ALA A 99 -8.75 10.14 -4.93
N LYS A 100 -8.37 10.50 -3.70
CA LYS A 100 -9.28 10.55 -2.55
C LYS A 100 -10.40 11.57 -2.75
N ILE A 101 -10.08 12.78 -3.19
CA ILE A 101 -11.08 13.82 -3.45
C ILE A 101 -12.06 13.35 -4.54
N GLN A 102 -11.54 12.87 -5.68
CA GLN A 102 -12.37 12.37 -6.78
C GLN A 102 -13.18 11.14 -6.39
N PHE A 103 -12.66 10.27 -5.51
CA PHE A 103 -13.42 9.16 -4.97
C PHE A 103 -14.59 9.61 -4.08
N GLY A 104 -14.66 10.88 -3.65
CA GLY A 104 -15.86 11.43 -3.03
C GLY A 104 -17.04 11.56 -4.00
N THR A 105 -16.78 11.84 -5.28
CA THR A 105 -17.81 12.26 -6.26
C THR A 105 -17.94 11.34 -7.49
N GLU A 106 -16.84 10.72 -7.94
CA GLU A 106 -16.77 9.94 -9.18
C GLU A 106 -16.77 8.43 -8.93
N SER A 107 -17.04 7.59 -9.94
CA SER A 107 -16.92 6.13 -9.77
C SER A 107 -15.46 5.67 -9.56
N ALA A 108 -15.26 4.49 -8.96
CA ALA A 108 -13.92 3.94 -8.76
C ALA A 108 -13.15 3.80 -10.09
N ASP A 109 -13.83 3.33 -11.15
CA ASP A 109 -13.24 3.16 -12.49
C ASP A 109 -12.78 4.50 -13.09
N LYS A 110 -13.54 5.58 -12.90
CA LYS A 110 -13.14 6.91 -13.37
C LYS A 110 -11.86 7.39 -12.68
N VAL A 111 -11.79 7.22 -11.35
CA VAL A 111 -10.60 7.57 -10.57
C VAL A 111 -9.38 6.75 -11.03
N ILE A 112 -9.56 5.43 -11.21
CA ILE A 112 -8.49 4.55 -11.69
C ILE A 112 -7.98 5.01 -13.06
N LYS A 113 -8.87 5.26 -14.02
CA LYS A 113 -8.50 5.76 -15.36
C LYS A 113 -7.74 7.08 -15.29
N TRP A 114 -8.22 8.02 -14.48
CA TRP A 114 -7.56 9.31 -14.27
C TRP A 114 -6.14 9.17 -13.72
N VAL A 115 -5.91 8.25 -12.77
CA VAL A 115 -4.55 7.97 -12.25
C VAL A 115 -3.65 7.43 -13.37
N HIS A 116 -4.12 6.47 -14.14
CA HIS A 116 -3.36 5.93 -15.28
C HIS A 116 -3.00 7.01 -16.31
N GLU A 117 -3.94 7.89 -16.66
CA GLU A 117 -3.71 9.02 -17.57
C GLU A 117 -2.74 10.06 -16.99
N THR A 118 -2.75 10.25 -15.68
CA THR A 118 -1.82 11.17 -15.01
C THR A 118 -0.40 10.67 -15.11
N PHE A 119 -0.12 9.40 -14.79
CA PHE A 119 1.22 8.84 -14.86
C PHE A 119 1.79 8.74 -16.28
N ARG A 120 0.94 8.63 -17.32
CA ARG A 120 1.39 8.67 -18.72
C ARG A 120 2.10 9.98 -19.11
N LYS A 121 1.92 11.06 -18.33
CA LYS A 121 2.54 12.37 -18.57
C LYS A 121 3.95 12.50 -18.00
N TYR A 122 4.39 11.54 -17.19
CA TYR A 122 5.66 11.58 -16.47
C TYR A 122 6.56 10.42 -16.92
N ALA A 123 7.51 10.72 -17.80
CA ALA A 123 8.36 9.69 -18.43
C ALA A 123 9.21 8.89 -17.42
N ASP A 124 9.68 9.54 -16.35
CA ASP A 124 10.48 8.90 -15.29
C ASP A 124 9.66 8.02 -14.33
N PHE A 125 8.33 8.05 -14.42
CA PHE A 125 7.41 7.41 -13.48
C PHE A 125 6.56 6.35 -14.19
N LYS A 126 6.95 5.09 -14.05
CA LYS A 126 6.20 3.96 -14.59
C LYS A 126 5.26 3.40 -13.53
N LEU A 127 3.97 3.70 -13.67
CA LEU A 127 2.91 3.12 -12.84
C LEU A 127 2.85 1.60 -13.08
N GLU A 128 3.17 0.81 -12.05
CA GLU A 128 3.03 -0.66 -12.11
C GLU A 128 1.57 -1.02 -11.87
N TYR A 129 0.96 -0.49 -10.81
CA TYR A 129 -0.47 -0.59 -10.61
C TYR A 129 -1.01 0.56 -9.76
N PHE A 130 -2.28 0.87 -9.98
CA PHE A 130 -3.13 1.61 -9.06
C PHE A 130 -4.41 0.80 -8.86
N THR A 131 -4.82 0.60 -7.61
CA THR A 131 -6.10 -0.05 -7.33
C THR A 131 -6.78 0.56 -6.14
N ILE A 132 -8.11 0.50 -6.14
CA ILE A 132 -8.93 0.83 -4.99
C ILE A 132 -9.53 -0.47 -4.49
N ALA A 133 -9.32 -0.76 -3.21
CA ALA A 133 -9.79 -1.99 -2.59
C ALA A 133 -10.47 -1.74 -1.26
N HIS A 134 -11.27 -2.71 -0.82
CA HIS A 134 -11.81 -2.71 0.53
C HIS A 134 -10.68 -2.74 1.56
N ALA A 135 -10.76 -1.90 2.60
CA ALA A 135 -9.66 -1.69 3.55
C ALA A 135 -9.30 -2.92 4.39
N GLU A 136 -10.25 -3.84 4.62
CA GLU A 136 -9.98 -5.09 5.36
C GLU A 136 -9.71 -6.27 4.41
N THR A 137 -10.66 -6.56 3.51
CA THR A 137 -10.58 -7.74 2.64
C THR A 137 -9.63 -7.59 1.46
N LEU A 138 -9.12 -6.38 1.19
CA LEU A 138 -8.27 -6.04 0.04
C LEU A 138 -8.84 -6.46 -1.32
N LYS A 139 -10.14 -6.76 -1.39
CA LYS A 139 -10.81 -7.07 -2.66
C LYS A 139 -10.97 -5.78 -3.47
N PRO A 140 -10.59 -5.79 -4.77
CA PRO A 140 -10.78 -4.64 -5.63
C PRO A 140 -12.23 -4.15 -5.66
N VAL A 141 -12.42 -2.84 -5.73
CA VAL A 141 -13.74 -2.23 -5.81
C VAL A 141 -14.28 -2.35 -7.22
N ILE A 142 -15.39 -3.08 -7.37
CA ILE A 142 -16.18 -3.10 -8.61
C ILE A 142 -17.25 -2.01 -8.56
N ARG A 143 -17.93 -1.88 -7.41
CA ARG A 143 -18.96 -0.86 -7.18
C ARG A 143 -18.86 -0.35 -5.75
N LYS A 144 -18.92 0.97 -5.58
CA LYS A 144 -18.95 1.60 -4.27
C LYS A 144 -20.21 1.20 -3.51
N ARG A 145 -20.04 0.85 -2.24
CA ARG A 145 -21.13 0.56 -1.32
C ARG A 145 -21.07 1.54 -0.16
N LYS A 146 -22.25 1.97 0.31
CA LYS A 146 -22.36 2.75 1.54
C LYS A 146 -21.83 1.92 2.71
N ASN A 147 -21.30 2.58 3.73
CA ASN A 147 -20.79 1.98 4.98
C ASN A 147 -19.61 1.02 4.81
N GLN A 148 -18.90 1.04 3.68
CA GLN A 148 -17.64 0.32 3.50
C GLN A 148 -16.46 1.28 3.52
N LYS A 149 -15.33 0.78 4.02
CA LYS A 149 -14.06 1.51 4.05
C LYS A 149 -13.19 1.09 2.88
N TYR A 150 -12.69 2.07 2.15
CA TYR A 150 -11.88 1.87 0.95
C TYR A 150 -10.51 2.53 1.10
N ARG A 151 -9.52 1.93 0.45
CA ARG A 151 -8.15 2.42 0.41
C ARG A 151 -7.63 2.32 -1.02
N ALA A 152 -6.93 3.35 -1.46
CA ALA A 152 -6.16 3.32 -2.70
C ALA A 152 -4.76 2.80 -2.42
N PHE A 153 -4.25 1.98 -3.33
CA PHE A 153 -2.91 1.40 -3.30
C PHE A 153 -2.22 1.71 -4.60
N ILE A 154 -0.96 2.08 -4.53
CA ILE A 154 -0.17 2.44 -5.71
C ILE A 154 1.24 1.85 -5.60
N ALA A 155 1.72 1.31 -6.70
CA ALA A 155 3.13 0.96 -6.90
C ALA A 155 3.63 1.62 -8.18
N VAL A 156 4.75 2.33 -8.07
CA VAL A 156 5.35 3.11 -9.15
C VAL A 156 6.84 2.83 -9.17
N TYR A 157 7.38 2.58 -10.36
CA TYR A 157 8.82 2.63 -10.59
C TYR A 157 9.23 4.05 -10.92
N VAL A 158 10.21 4.57 -10.18
CA VAL A 158 10.92 5.79 -10.52
C VAL A 158 12.30 5.36 -10.97
N GLN A 159 12.53 5.36 -12.28
CA GLN A 159 13.61 4.57 -12.92
C GLN A 159 13.53 3.10 -12.47
N ASP A 160 14.59 2.54 -11.86
CA ASP A 160 14.64 1.16 -11.40
C ASP A 160 14.18 0.98 -9.94
N VAL A 161 13.79 2.08 -9.27
CA VAL A 161 13.39 2.05 -7.86
C VAL A 161 11.87 1.90 -7.74
N ARG A 162 11.42 0.74 -7.27
CA ARG A 162 10.02 0.48 -6.97
C ARG A 162 9.58 1.11 -5.65
N LEU A 163 8.69 2.08 -5.73
CA LEU A 163 8.06 2.76 -4.60
C LEU A 163 6.60 2.31 -4.45
N ILE A 164 6.13 2.33 -3.20
CA ILE A 164 4.74 2.02 -2.87
C ILE A 164 4.21 3.08 -1.92
N ASP A 165 2.92 3.34 -2.02
CA ASP A 165 2.18 4.16 -1.07
C ASP A 165 0.70 3.72 -1.06
N ASN A 166 -0.05 4.19 -0.09
CA ASN A 166 -1.49 3.94 0.00
C ASN A 166 -2.19 5.03 0.81
N LEU A 167 -3.50 5.21 0.59
CA LEU A 167 -4.28 6.24 1.28
C LEU A 167 -5.72 5.80 1.52
N ALA A 168 -6.20 5.97 2.75
CA ALA A 168 -7.60 5.75 3.10
C ALA A 168 -8.49 6.79 2.42
N LEU A 169 -9.56 6.33 1.75
CA LEU A 169 -10.43 7.17 0.92
C LEU A 169 -11.64 7.70 1.68
N ASN A 170 -12.15 6.97 2.68
CA ASN A 170 -13.34 7.32 3.47
C ASN A 170 -13.35 6.67 4.86
#